data_AF-A0ABD2C6S3-F1
#
_entry.id   AF-A0ABD2C6S3-F1
#
_cell.length_a   1.000
_cell.length_b   1.000
_cell.length_c   1.000
_cell.angle_alpha   90.00
_cell.angle_beta   90.00
_cell.angle_gamma   90.00
#
_symmetry.space_group_name_H-M   'P 1'
#
loop_
_entity.id
_entity.type
_entity.pdbx_description
1 polymer ?
#
loop_
_entity_poly.entity_id
_entity_poly.type
_entity_poly.pdbx_seq_one_letter_code
_entity_poly.pdbx_strand_id
1 'polypeptide(L)' 'MEICINPNELDALVFGHIFTIITTPLPNNILANIVKNFPTLVNLCKRIENSIFSLQTLAVK' A
#
# COMPACT_ATOMS: atom_id res chain seq x y z
N MET A 1 10.01 -5.38 17.98
CA MET A 1 10.98 -5.68 16.91
C MET A 1 10.31 -5.25 15.60
N GLU A 2 10.57 -4.03 15.15
CA GLU A 2 10.12 -3.61 13.82
C GLU A 2 10.92 -4.40 12.79
N ILE A 3 10.23 -5.21 12.00
CA ILE A 3 10.83 -5.91 10.88
C ILE A 3 11.06 -4.85 9.80
N CYS A 4 12.30 -4.42 9.60
CA CYS A 4 12.68 -3.62 8.44
C CYS A 4 12.37 -4.45 7.19
N ILE A 5 11.30 -4.08 6.51
CA ILE A 5 10.91 -4.65 5.24
C ILE A 5 11.89 -4.05 4.25
N ASN A 6 12.56 -4.88 3.45
CA ASN A 6 13.31 -4.40 2.29
C ASN A 6 12.48 -4.76 1.06
N PRO A 7 11.56 -3.88 0.61
CA PRO A 7 10.68 -4.19 -0.50
C PRO A 7 11.51 -4.48 -1.75
N ASN A 8 11.18 -5.53 -2.46
CA ASN A 8 11.80 -5.83 -3.74
C ASN A 8 10.92 -5.34 -4.91
N GLU A 9 11.37 -5.59 -6.14
CA GLU A 9 10.65 -5.16 -7.35
C GLU A 9 9.22 -5.72 -7.43
N LEU A 10 9.01 -6.96 -6.99
CA LEU A 10 7.68 -7.58 -6.93
C LEU A 10 6.77 -6.87 -5.92
N ASP A 11 7.30 -6.54 -4.74
CA ASP A 11 6.54 -5.81 -3.71
C ASP A 11 6.09 -4.44 -4.22
N ALA A 12 6.95 -3.73 -4.99
CA ALA A 12 6.62 -2.45 -5.60
C ALA A 12 5.50 -2.56 -6.66
N LEU A 13 5.57 -3.58 -7.53
CA LEU A 13 4.54 -3.84 -8.54
C LEU A 13 3.19 -4.18 -7.89
N VAL A 14 3.19 -5.09 -6.92
CA VAL A 14 1.97 -5.47 -6.18
C VAL A 14 1.41 -4.27 -5.42
N PHE A 15 2.27 -3.49 -4.75
CA PHE A 15 1.87 -2.28 -4.05
C PHE A 15 1.17 -1.30 -5.00
N GLY A 16 1.78 -0.96 -6.14
CA GLY A 16 1.22 -0.01 -7.08
C GLY A 16 -0.18 -0.41 -7.54
N HIS A 17 -0.36 -1.66 -7.95
CA HIS A 17 -1.67 -2.15 -8.39
C HIS A 17 -2.72 -2.13 -7.29
N ILE A 18 -2.42 -2.70 -6.12
CA ILE A 18 -3.38 -2.80 -5.02
C ILE A 18 -3.72 -1.42 -4.46
N PHE A 19 -2.72 -0.55 -4.31
CA PHE A 19 -2.92 0.82 -3.85
C PHE A 19 -3.82 1.60 -4.81
N THR A 20 -3.55 1.55 -6.13
CA THR A 20 -4.41 2.19 -7.14
C THR A 20 -5.83 1.65 -7.10
N ILE A 21 -6.03 0.33 -7.02
CA ILE A 21 -7.38 -0.27 -6.95
C ILE A 21 -8.16 0.22 -5.71
N ILE A 22 -7.48 0.37 -4.57
CA ILE A 22 -8.13 0.75 -3.30
C ILE A 22 -8.40 2.25 -3.22
N THR A 23 -7.50 3.09 -3.73
CA THR A 23 -7.50 4.55 -3.53
C THR A 23 -8.13 5.33 -4.67
N THR A 24 -8.21 4.76 -5.87
CA THR A 24 -8.81 5.43 -7.03
C THR A 24 -10.33 5.40 -6.91
N PRO A 25 -11.01 6.56 -6.84
CA PRO A 25 -12.46 6.59 -6.88
C PRO A 25 -12.94 6.20 -8.29
N LEU A 26 -13.75 5.15 -8.36
CA LEU A 26 -14.37 4.68 -9.59
C LEU A 26 -15.89 4.69 -9.45
N PRO A 27 -16.65 4.86 -10.55
CA PRO A 27 -18.12 4.74 -10.52
C PRO A 27 -18.61 3.39 -9.99
N ASN A 28 -17.79 2.34 -10.16
CA ASN A 28 -18.02 1.00 -9.62
C ASN A 28 -16.83 0.60 -8.73
N ASN A 29 -17.11 0.30 -7.45
CA ASN A 29 -16.13 -0.05 -6.44
C ASN A 29 -16.14 -1.54 -6.05
N ILE A 30 -16.84 -2.40 -6.79
CA ILE A 30 -16.92 -3.85 -6.50
C ILE A 30 -15.51 -4.46 -6.41
N LEU A 31 -14.61 -4.12 -7.34
CA LEU A 31 -13.23 -4.62 -7.32
C LEU A 31 -12.48 -4.17 -6.07
N ALA A 32 -12.60 -2.90 -5.69
CA ALA A 32 -12.00 -2.38 -4.47
C ALA A 32 -12.55 -3.08 -3.22
N ASN A 33 -13.86 -3.36 -3.18
CA ASN A 33 -14.48 -4.11 -2.07
C ASN A 33 -13.99 -5.55 -2.01
N ILE A 34 -13.86 -6.24 -3.14
CA ILE A 34 -13.30 -7.59 -3.20
C ILE A 34 -11.87 -7.58 -2.65
N VAL A 35 -11.01 -6.68 -3.13
CA VAL A 35 -9.60 -6.59 -2.68
C VAL A 35 -9.49 -6.26 -1.19
N LYS A 36 -10.36 -5.39 -0.66
CA LYS A 36 -10.39 -5.06 0.78
C LYS A 36 -10.73 -6.26 1.68
N ASN A 37 -11.36 -7.31 1.15
CA ASN A 37 -11.63 -8.55 1.90
C ASN A 37 -10.39 -9.46 2.04
N PHE A 38 -9.25 -9.09 1.45
CA PHE A 38 -7.98 -9.82 1.58
C PHE A 38 -7.01 -9.06 2.51
N PRO A 39 -7.08 -9.30 3.84
CA PRO A 39 -6.32 -8.52 4.82
C PRO A 39 -4.80 -8.63 4.61
N THR A 40 -4.29 -9.74 4.08
CA THR A 40 -2.87 -9.90 3.76
C THR A 40 -2.38 -8.87 2.73
N LEU A 41 -3.16 -8.64 1.66
CA LEU A 41 -2.84 -7.67 0.61
C LEU A 41 -2.93 -6.24 1.14
N VAL A 42 -3.99 -5.94 1.90
CA VAL A 42 -4.18 -4.62 2.51
C VAL A 42 -3.06 -4.30 3.51
N ASN A 43 -2.67 -5.27 4.34
CA ASN A 43 -1.61 -5.10 5.32
C ASN A 43 -0.23 -4.96 4.66
N LEU A 44 0.04 -5.67 3.55
CA LEU A 44 1.24 -5.46 2.75
C LEU A 44 1.34 -4.00 2.29
N CYS A 45 0.26 -3.46 1.71
CA CYS A 45 0.25 -2.07 1.25
C CYS A 45 0.51 -1.07 2.39
N LYS A 46 -0.20 -1.21 3.51
CA LYS A 46 0.01 -0.33 4.69
C LYS A 46 1.42 -0.40 5.23
N ARG A 47 2.02 -1.60 5.25
CA ARG A 47 3.39 -1.81 5.72
C ARG A 47 4.42 -1.13 4.82
N ILE A 48 4.28 -1.27 3.50
CA ILE A 48 5.14 -0.59 2.52
C ILE A 48 4.94 0.92 2.60
N GLU A 49 3.68 1.38 2.67
CA GLU A 49 3.33 2.79 2.82
C GLU A 49 3.99 3.40 4.06
N ASN A 50 3.85 2.77 5.22
CA ASN A 50 4.48 3.23 6.46
C ASN A 50 6.02 3.13 6.41
N SER A 51 6.58 2.10 5.76
CA SER A 51 8.03 1.90 5.71
C SER A 51 8.75 2.89 4.79
N ILE A 52 8.12 3.28 3.68
CA ILE A 52 8.73 4.11 2.64
C ILE A 52 8.27 5.57 2.74
N PHE A 53 7.04 5.80 3.18
CA PHE A 53 6.38 7.11 3.18
C PHE A 53 5.93 7.57 4.57
N SER A 54 6.39 6.91 5.67
CA SER A 54 6.24 7.51 6.99
C SER A 54 6.86 8.91 6.98
N LEU A 55 6.18 9.86 7.63
CA LEU A 55 6.37 11.31 7.68
C LEU A 55 7.80 11.80 8.06
N GLN A 56 8.86 11.34 7.38
CA GLN A 56 10.23 11.82 7.56
C GLN A 56 10.70 12.75 6.43
N THR A 57 9.83 13.14 5.48
CA THR A 57 10.19 14.07 4.39
C THR A 57 9.27 15.28 4.25
N LEU A 58 8.65 15.75 5.35
CA LEU A 58 8.06 17.10 5.42
C LEU A 58 8.71 18.01 6.48
N ALA A 59 9.80 17.58 7.11
CA ALA A 59 10.69 18.47 7.87
C ALA A 59 11.83 18.99 6.97
N VAL A 60 11.50 19.53 5.79
CA VAL A 60 12.42 20.40 5.06
C VAL A 60 12.00 21.83 5.37
N LYS A 61 12.70 22.38 6.38
CA LYS A 61 13.05 23.77 6.66
C LYS A 61 12.23 24.90 6.01
#